data_AF-A0AA42WZU0-F1
#
_entry.id   AF-A0AA42WZU0-F1
#
_cell.length_a   1.000
_cell.length_b   1.000
_cell.length_c   1.000
_cell.angle_alpha   90.00
_cell.angle_beta   90.00
_cell.angle_gamma   90.00
#
_symmetry.space_group_name_H-M   'P 1'
#
loop_
_entity.id
_entity.type
_entity.pdbx_description
1 polymer ?
#
loop_
_entity_poly.entity_id
_entity_poly.type
_entity_poly.pdbx_seq_one_letter_code
_entity_poly.pdbx_strand_id
1 'polypeptide(L)'
;MKKIICAALAAAMPLAPASAATCWKKDHVEAAQVRNFEMMLMVSALRCNTSAYDFLPAYNQFVREKRTALVEVNDALRSHFADVAGLEGGLDAYDDYVIMLANSYGAGAGGLECRDLQAIQAAANAVPANRAAIWKLSESAGIAPRIDAPQCDMAIALANDLLADEGVSGGSTGRSIAMAEGAARLPSAQVRGPAN
;
A
#
# COMPACT_ATOMS: atom_id res chain seq x y z
N MET A 1 10.71 15.06 63.40
CA MET A 1 10.66 15.90 62.19
C MET A 1 11.91 15.62 61.35
N LYS A 2 11.78 14.94 60.20
CA LYS A 2 12.89 14.69 59.27
C LYS A 2 12.32 14.81 57.86
N LYS A 3 12.66 15.90 57.17
CA LYS A 3 12.19 16.22 55.81
C LYS A 3 13.05 15.43 54.82
N ILE A 4 12.44 14.56 54.02
CA ILE A 4 13.10 13.91 52.88
C ILE A 4 12.76 14.75 51.65
N ILE A 5 13.78 15.34 51.04
CA ILE A 5 13.67 16.15 49.82
C ILE A 5 13.79 15.17 48.64
N CYS A 6 12.71 14.98 47.90
CA CYS A 6 12.71 14.25 46.63
C CYS A 6 13.29 15.17 45.54
N ALA A 7 14.51 14.88 45.07
CA ALA A 7 15.04 15.45 43.84
C ALA A 7 14.54 14.61 42.66
N ALA A 8 13.56 15.12 41.92
CA ALA A 8 13.10 14.54 40.66
C ALA A 8 14.12 14.87 39.57
N LEU A 9 15.00 13.91 39.23
CA LEU A 9 15.75 13.93 37.98
C LEU A 9 14.76 13.59 36.84
N ALA A 10 14.37 14.61 36.08
CA ALA A 10 13.68 14.43 34.81
C ALA A 10 14.68 13.82 33.81
N ALA A 11 14.64 12.50 33.65
CA ALA A 11 15.36 11.81 32.59
C ALA A 11 14.67 12.15 31.25
N ALA A 12 15.31 12.99 30.43
CA ALA A 12 14.98 13.11 29.02
C ALA A 12 15.35 11.78 28.34
N MET A 13 14.36 10.89 28.18
CA MET A 13 14.53 9.70 27.36
C MET A 13 14.62 10.15 25.89
N PRO A 14 15.68 9.81 25.15
CA PRO A 14 15.66 9.97 23.70
C PRO A 14 14.55 9.07 23.16
N LEU A 15 13.54 9.67 22.53
CA LEU A 15 12.59 8.95 21.68
C LEU A 15 13.41 8.28 20.59
N ALA A 16 13.63 6.96 20.73
CA ALA A 16 14.19 6.17 19.65
C ALA A 16 13.30 6.37 18.41
N PRO A 17 13.89 6.51 17.21
CA PRO A 17 13.10 6.60 15.99
C PRO A 17 12.16 5.39 15.95
N ALA A 18 10.89 5.63 15.62
CA ALA A 18 9.90 4.58 15.39
C ALA A 18 10.60 3.45 14.61
N SER A 19 10.63 2.27 15.21
CA SER A 19 11.35 1.12 14.66
C SER A 19 10.98 0.96 13.18
N ALA A 20 11.98 0.71 12.33
CA ALA A 20 11.82 0.40 10.91
C ALA A 20 10.97 -0.86 10.62
N ALA A 21 10.30 -1.39 11.64
CA ALA A 21 9.42 -2.56 11.65
C ALA A 21 7.93 -2.22 11.48
N THR A 22 7.55 -0.96 11.24
CA THR A 22 6.12 -0.56 11.14
C THR A 22 5.70 -0.01 9.78
N CYS A 23 6.57 -0.01 8.78
CA CYS A 23 6.30 0.57 7.47
C CYS A 23 6.89 -0.27 6.33
N TRP A 24 6.32 -0.11 5.14
CA TRP A 24 6.80 -0.78 3.93
C TRP A 24 7.88 0.04 3.23
N LYS A 25 9.07 -0.53 3.01
CA LYS A 25 10.10 0.09 2.16
C LYS A 25 9.63 0.06 0.70
N LYS A 26 10.02 1.05 -0.10
CA LYS A 26 9.64 1.17 -1.52
C LYS A 26 9.85 -0.14 -2.30
N ASP A 27 11.00 -0.79 -2.14
CA ASP A 27 11.28 -2.08 -2.78
C ASP A 27 10.21 -3.14 -2.42
N HIS A 28 9.90 -3.31 -1.14
CA HIS A 28 8.88 -4.27 -0.69
C HIS A 28 7.47 -3.94 -1.22
N VAL A 29 7.14 -2.66 -1.39
CA VAL A 29 5.87 -2.24 -2.00
C VAL A 29 5.79 -2.66 -3.47
N GLU A 30 6.87 -2.47 -4.23
CA GLU A 30 6.93 -2.90 -5.64
C GLU A 30 6.85 -4.42 -5.75
N ALA A 31 7.48 -5.16 -4.82
CA ALA A 31 7.34 -6.61 -4.74
C ALA A 31 5.89 -7.04 -4.43
N ALA A 32 5.23 -6.40 -3.46
CA ALA A 32 3.84 -6.66 -3.13
C ALA A 32 2.90 -6.41 -4.32
N GLN A 33 3.18 -5.38 -5.12
CA GLN A 33 2.42 -5.07 -6.33
C GLN A 33 2.58 -6.17 -7.40
N VAL A 34 3.80 -6.61 -7.65
CA VAL A 34 4.08 -7.72 -8.58
C VAL A 34 3.42 -9.02 -8.10
N ARG A 35 3.52 -9.33 -6.81
CA ARG A 35 2.91 -10.53 -6.23
C ARG A 35 1.37 -10.49 -6.31
N ASN A 36 0.76 -9.33 -6.09
CA ASN A 36 -0.68 -9.15 -6.24
C ASN A 36 -1.12 -9.36 -7.72
N PHE A 37 -0.34 -8.85 -8.67
CA PHE A 37 -0.58 -9.06 -10.10
C PHE A 37 -0.43 -10.53 -10.52
N GLU A 38 0.63 -11.22 -10.07
CA GLU A 38 0.82 -12.65 -10.31
C GLU A 38 -0.34 -13.46 -9.72
N MET A 39 -0.78 -13.15 -8.50
CA MET A 39 -1.91 -13.84 -7.87
C MET A 39 -3.20 -13.65 -8.67
N MET A 40 -3.47 -12.43 -9.14
CA MET A 40 -4.61 -12.14 -10.01
C MET A 40 -4.58 -13.03 -11.25
N LEU A 41 -3.44 -13.10 -11.94
CA LEU A 41 -3.27 -13.93 -13.14
C LEU A 41 -3.42 -15.42 -12.84
N MET A 42 -2.83 -15.92 -11.76
CA MET A 42 -2.90 -17.33 -11.37
C MET A 42 -4.33 -17.78 -11.10
N VAL A 43 -5.04 -17.07 -10.22
CA VAL A 43 -6.40 -17.45 -9.82
C VAL A 43 -7.34 -17.32 -11.02
N SER A 44 -7.16 -16.29 -11.84
CA SER A 44 -7.95 -16.08 -13.05
C SER A 44 -7.69 -17.16 -14.10
N ALA A 45 -6.44 -17.60 -14.28
CA ALA A 45 -6.08 -18.67 -15.20
C ALA A 45 -6.79 -19.99 -14.83
N LEU A 46 -6.83 -20.31 -13.54
CA LEU A 46 -7.53 -21.49 -13.04
C LEU A 46 -9.05 -21.40 -13.26
N ARG A 47 -9.65 -20.22 -13.08
CA ARG A 47 -11.09 -20.00 -13.31
C ARG A 47 -11.48 -20.07 -14.78
N CYS A 48 -10.63 -19.56 -15.67
CA CYS A 48 -10.91 -19.46 -17.10
C CYS A 48 -10.53 -20.73 -17.89
N ASN A 49 -9.95 -21.75 -17.25
CA ASN A 49 -9.37 -22.93 -17.92
C ASN A 49 -10.39 -23.85 -18.64
N THR A 50 -11.68 -23.68 -18.39
CA THR A 50 -12.76 -24.41 -19.09
C THR A 50 -13.53 -23.52 -20.07
N SER A 51 -13.14 -22.24 -20.18
CA SER A 51 -13.78 -21.28 -21.08
C SER A 51 -13.12 -21.28 -22.47
N ALA A 52 -13.72 -20.58 -23.43
CA ALA A 52 -13.10 -20.31 -24.73
C ALA A 52 -11.83 -19.44 -24.65
N TYR A 53 -11.59 -18.81 -23.50
CA TYR A 53 -10.44 -17.96 -23.22
C TYR A 53 -9.53 -18.62 -22.16
N ASP A 54 -9.29 -19.93 -22.27
CA ASP A 54 -8.26 -20.59 -21.46
C ASP A 54 -6.90 -19.94 -21.73
N PHE A 55 -6.24 -19.51 -20.66
CA PHE A 55 -4.89 -18.94 -20.70
C PHE A 55 -3.96 -19.57 -19.66
N LEU A 56 -4.36 -20.67 -19.02
CA LEU A 56 -3.52 -21.41 -18.08
C LEU A 56 -2.17 -21.83 -18.67
N PRO A 57 -2.07 -22.29 -19.94
CA PRO A 57 -0.78 -22.56 -20.57
C PRO A 57 0.13 -21.32 -20.67
N ALA A 58 -0.45 -20.15 -20.97
CA ALA A 58 0.27 -18.89 -21.09
C ALA A 58 0.73 -18.35 -19.72
N TYR A 59 -0.08 -18.55 -18.67
CA TYR A 59 0.34 -18.28 -17.29
C TYR A 59 1.50 -19.18 -16.87
N ASN A 60 1.44 -20.48 -17.18
CA ASN A 60 2.53 -21.40 -16.86
C ASN A 60 3.82 -21.04 -17.61
N GLN A 61 3.73 -20.51 -18.83
CA GLN A 61 4.88 -19.95 -19.55
C GLN A 61 5.46 -18.74 -18.80
N PHE A 62 4.62 -17.79 -18.39
CA PHE A 62 5.03 -16.63 -17.61
C PHE A 62 5.85 -17.04 -16.37
N VAL A 63 5.32 -17.95 -15.56
CA VAL A 63 6.01 -18.40 -14.33
C VAL A 63 7.37 -19.05 -14.65
N ARG A 64 7.47 -19.82 -15.73
CA ARG A 64 8.74 -20.45 -16.14
C ARG A 64 9.76 -19.43 -16.64
N GLU A 65 9.35 -18.53 -17.52
CA GLU A 65 10.26 -17.58 -18.18
C GLU A 65 10.67 -16.42 -17.26
N LYS A 66 9.78 -16.01 -16.35
CA LYS A 66 10.05 -14.92 -15.41
C LYS A 66 10.53 -15.41 -14.04
N ARG A 67 10.86 -16.72 -13.91
CA ARG A 67 11.17 -17.38 -12.64
C ARG A 67 12.16 -16.60 -11.76
N THR A 68 13.27 -16.13 -12.33
CA THR A 68 14.29 -15.38 -11.58
C THR A 68 13.69 -14.11 -10.95
N ALA A 69 12.96 -13.32 -11.73
CA ALA A 69 12.30 -12.11 -11.23
C ALA A 69 11.22 -12.41 -10.18
N LEU A 70 10.46 -13.50 -10.35
CA LEU A 70 9.45 -13.91 -9.38
C LEU A 70 10.08 -14.40 -8.05
N VAL A 71 11.24 -15.05 -8.11
CA VAL A 71 12.01 -15.41 -6.90
C VAL A 71 12.49 -14.15 -6.18
N GLU A 72 13.05 -13.17 -6.88
CA GLU A 72 13.47 -11.88 -6.29
C GLU A 72 12.30 -11.16 -5.59
N VAL A 73 11.10 -11.19 -6.19
CA VAL A 73 9.88 -10.65 -5.57
C VAL A 73 9.54 -11.37 -4.27
N ASN A 74 9.60 -12.71 -4.27
CA ASN A 74 9.30 -13.50 -3.07
C ASN A 74 10.35 -13.29 -1.97
N ASP A 75 11.62 -13.18 -2.32
CA ASP A 75 12.70 -12.93 -1.36
C ASP A 75 12.57 -11.55 -0.72
N ALA A 76 12.22 -10.53 -1.51
CA ALA A 76 11.94 -9.19 -0.99
C ALA A 76 10.76 -9.19 0.00
N LEU A 77 9.70 -9.95 -0.28
CA LEU A 77 8.55 -10.06 0.63
C LEU A 77 8.88 -10.84 1.90
N ARG A 78 9.57 -11.99 1.78
CA ARG A 78 10.01 -12.76 2.94
C ARG A 78 10.94 -11.94 3.83
N SER A 79 11.83 -11.14 3.25
CA SER A 79 12.67 -10.20 4.00
C SER A 79 11.84 -9.17 4.76
N HIS A 80 10.77 -8.62 4.15
CA HIS A 80 9.89 -7.68 4.84
C HIS A 80 9.21 -8.33 6.06
N PHE A 81 8.58 -9.50 5.89
CA PHE A 81 7.89 -10.15 6.99
C PHE A 81 8.85 -10.65 8.07
N ALA A 82 10.07 -11.06 7.71
CA ALA A 82 11.12 -11.37 8.68
C ALA A 82 11.57 -10.15 9.49
N ASP A 83 11.69 -8.97 8.85
CA ASP A 83 12.03 -7.70 9.53
C ASP A 83 10.96 -7.29 10.55
N VAL A 84 9.68 -7.59 10.28
CA VAL A 84 8.53 -7.16 11.11
C VAL A 84 8.18 -8.17 12.20
N ALA A 85 8.16 -9.47 11.88
CA ALA A 85 7.66 -10.53 12.75
C ALA A 85 8.75 -11.50 13.27
N GLY A 86 10.02 -11.29 12.89
CA GLY A 86 11.12 -12.20 13.16
C GLY A 86 11.15 -13.39 12.20
N LEU A 87 12.20 -14.24 12.28
CA LEU A 87 12.43 -15.29 11.27
C LEU A 87 11.30 -16.35 11.20
N GLU A 88 10.81 -16.82 12.35
CA GLU A 88 9.76 -17.84 12.41
C GLU A 88 8.39 -17.22 12.10
N GLY A 89 8.00 -16.16 12.83
CA GLY A 89 6.73 -15.46 12.60
C GLY A 89 6.62 -14.79 11.22
N GLY A 90 7.75 -14.44 10.60
CA GLY A 90 7.78 -13.83 9.27
C GLY A 90 7.41 -14.81 8.15
N LEU A 91 7.65 -16.11 8.32
CA LEU A 91 7.19 -17.11 7.36
C LEU A 91 5.68 -17.27 7.42
N ASP A 92 5.12 -17.39 8.62
CA ASP A 92 3.67 -17.48 8.82
C ASP A 92 2.96 -16.22 8.31
N ALA A 93 3.47 -15.03 8.63
CA ALA A 93 2.92 -13.76 8.16
C ALA A 93 2.97 -13.62 6.63
N TYR A 94 4.03 -14.12 5.99
CA TYR A 94 4.13 -14.16 4.53
C TYR A 94 3.11 -15.13 3.91
N ASP A 95 2.91 -16.30 4.51
CA ASP A 95 1.95 -17.29 4.01
C ASP A 95 0.51 -16.79 4.16
N ASP A 96 0.17 -16.17 5.30
CA ASP A 96 -1.11 -15.49 5.53
C ASP A 96 -1.35 -14.37 4.50
N TYR A 97 -0.32 -13.58 4.20
CA TYR A 97 -0.37 -12.57 3.15
C TYR A 97 -0.71 -13.18 1.78
N VAL A 98 -0.05 -14.26 1.38
CA VAL A 98 -0.32 -14.95 0.11
C VAL A 98 -1.73 -15.53 0.07
N ILE A 99 -2.22 -16.11 1.17
CA ILE A 99 -3.60 -16.62 1.30
C ILE A 99 -4.61 -15.47 1.13
N MET A 100 -4.37 -14.33 1.77
CA MET A 100 -5.21 -13.14 1.63
C MET A 100 -5.29 -12.67 0.17
N LEU A 101 -4.16 -12.64 -0.54
CA LEU A 101 -4.16 -12.29 -1.96
C LEU A 101 -5.01 -13.27 -2.78
N ALA A 102 -4.84 -14.58 -2.58
CA ALA A 102 -5.58 -15.61 -3.30
C ALA A 102 -7.09 -15.48 -3.07
N ASN A 103 -7.49 -15.28 -1.82
CA ASN A 103 -8.89 -15.08 -1.44
C ASN A 103 -9.47 -13.81 -2.06
N SER A 104 -8.66 -12.74 -2.22
CA SER A 104 -9.11 -11.49 -2.84
C SER A 104 -9.55 -11.63 -4.31
N TYR A 105 -9.04 -12.65 -5.01
CA TYR A 105 -9.43 -12.97 -6.39
C TYR A 105 -10.30 -14.23 -6.50
N GLY A 106 -10.70 -14.82 -5.37
CA GLY A 106 -11.51 -16.05 -5.32
C GLY A 106 -12.86 -15.90 -6.03
N ALA A 107 -13.41 -14.68 -6.11
CA ALA A 107 -14.61 -14.34 -6.86
C ALA A 107 -14.36 -13.84 -8.29
N GLY A 108 -13.10 -13.74 -8.72
CA GLY A 108 -12.65 -13.14 -9.97
C GLY A 108 -11.93 -11.79 -9.76
N ALA A 109 -11.31 -11.26 -10.81
CA ALA A 109 -10.75 -9.91 -10.82
C ALA A 109 -11.85 -8.93 -11.24
N GLY A 110 -12.32 -8.10 -10.30
CA GLY A 110 -13.49 -7.25 -10.49
C GLY A 110 -13.47 -6.45 -11.79
N GLY A 111 -14.54 -6.56 -12.59
CA GLY A 111 -14.70 -5.83 -13.86
C GLY A 111 -13.91 -6.39 -15.04
N LEU A 112 -13.21 -7.52 -14.89
CA LEU A 112 -12.47 -8.17 -15.97
C LEU A 112 -13.08 -9.53 -16.31
N GLU A 113 -13.33 -9.75 -17.59
CA GLU A 113 -13.75 -11.04 -18.13
C GLU A 113 -12.54 -11.90 -18.50
N CYS A 114 -12.74 -13.21 -18.74
CA CYS A 114 -11.65 -14.10 -19.14
C CYS A 114 -10.90 -13.65 -20.40
N ARG A 115 -11.59 -12.97 -21.32
CA ARG A 115 -10.98 -12.37 -22.51
C ARG A 115 -10.00 -11.24 -22.15
N ASP A 116 -10.38 -10.37 -21.22
CA ASP A 116 -9.53 -9.27 -20.77
C ASP A 116 -8.30 -9.81 -20.04
N LEU A 117 -8.50 -10.80 -19.18
CA LEU A 117 -7.44 -11.47 -18.43
C LEU A 117 -6.46 -12.22 -19.34
N GLN A 118 -6.94 -12.86 -20.41
CA GLN A 118 -6.07 -13.46 -21.42
C GLN A 118 -5.22 -12.40 -22.14
N ALA A 119 -5.77 -11.22 -22.45
CA ALA A 119 -5.00 -10.13 -23.05
C ALA A 119 -3.94 -9.57 -22.09
N ILE A 120 -4.27 -9.42 -20.80
CA ILE A 120 -3.30 -9.02 -19.77
C ILE A 120 -2.19 -10.07 -19.63
N GLN A 121 -2.54 -11.36 -19.62
CA GLN A 121 -1.57 -12.46 -19.59
C GLN A 121 -0.63 -12.42 -20.81
N ALA A 122 -1.14 -12.11 -22.00
CA ALA A 122 -0.32 -11.96 -23.20
C ALA A 122 0.68 -10.80 -23.05
N ALA A 123 0.25 -9.66 -22.49
CA ALA A 123 1.14 -8.55 -22.18
C ALA A 123 2.22 -8.94 -21.15
N ALA A 124 1.86 -9.73 -20.13
CA ALA A 124 2.80 -10.25 -19.13
C ALA A 124 3.89 -11.15 -19.71
N ASN A 125 3.57 -11.94 -20.75
CA ASN A 125 4.59 -12.72 -21.45
C ASN A 125 5.51 -11.84 -22.31
N ALA A 126 4.99 -10.75 -22.88
CA ALA A 126 5.72 -9.87 -23.78
C ALA A 126 6.78 -8.99 -23.09
N VAL A 127 6.66 -8.72 -21.79
CA VAL A 127 7.65 -7.89 -21.07
C VAL A 127 8.97 -8.64 -20.81
N PRO A 128 10.11 -7.94 -20.70
CA PRO A 128 11.38 -8.55 -20.30
C PRO A 128 11.31 -9.36 -19.00
N ALA A 129 12.16 -10.38 -18.87
CA ALA A 129 12.25 -11.26 -17.69
C ALA A 129 13.01 -10.63 -16.51
N ASN A 130 12.59 -9.43 -16.09
CA ASN A 130 13.12 -8.76 -14.91
C ASN A 130 11.99 -8.11 -14.09
N ARG A 131 12.25 -7.93 -12.78
CA ARG A 131 11.26 -7.42 -11.83
C ARG A 131 10.70 -6.06 -12.20
N ALA A 132 11.55 -5.13 -12.63
CA ALA A 132 11.14 -3.76 -12.99
C ALA A 132 10.13 -3.72 -14.16
N ALA A 133 10.32 -4.57 -15.17
CA ALA A 133 9.39 -4.64 -16.30
C ALA A 133 8.02 -5.20 -15.91
N ILE A 134 7.98 -6.21 -15.03
CA ILE A 134 6.74 -6.79 -14.52
C ILE A 134 6.02 -5.79 -13.61
N TRP A 135 6.76 -5.08 -12.76
CA TRP A 135 6.21 -4.02 -11.92
C TRP A 135 5.61 -2.88 -12.74
N LYS A 136 6.31 -2.41 -13.78
CA LYS A 136 5.76 -1.37 -14.66
C LYS A 136 4.48 -1.82 -15.38
N LEU A 137 4.41 -3.10 -15.75
CA LEU A 137 3.18 -3.66 -16.30
C LEU A 137 2.06 -3.69 -15.26
N SER A 138 2.31 -4.14 -14.03
CA SER A 138 1.29 -4.20 -12.98
C SER A 138 0.77 -2.80 -12.60
N GLU A 139 1.64 -1.79 -12.60
CA GLU A 139 1.26 -0.38 -12.46
C GLU A 139 0.34 0.08 -13.60
N SER A 140 0.72 -0.20 -14.85
CA SER A 140 -0.10 0.17 -16.01
C SER A 140 -1.44 -0.55 -16.07
N ALA A 141 -1.53 -1.74 -15.47
CA ALA A 141 -2.76 -2.52 -15.31
C ALA A 141 -3.63 -2.04 -14.14
N GLY A 142 -3.23 -0.98 -13.43
CA GLY A 142 -3.99 -0.43 -12.30
C GLY A 142 -3.99 -1.31 -11.05
N ILE A 143 -3.07 -2.28 -10.96
CA ILE A 143 -2.95 -3.14 -9.79
C ILE A 143 -2.26 -2.37 -8.68
N ALA A 144 -2.98 -2.07 -7.61
CA ALA A 144 -2.37 -1.52 -6.41
C ALA A 144 -1.66 -2.63 -5.59
N PRO A 145 -0.55 -2.33 -4.92
CA PRO A 145 -0.03 -3.23 -3.89
C PRO A 145 -1.07 -3.39 -2.78
N ARG A 146 -1.29 -4.63 -2.32
CA ARG A 146 -2.06 -4.88 -1.09
C ARG A 146 -1.06 -4.91 0.06
N ILE A 147 -1.06 -3.88 0.87
CA ILE A 147 -0.20 -3.70 2.05
C ILE A 147 -1.06 -3.24 3.22
N ASP A 148 -0.64 -3.55 4.43
CA ASP A 148 -1.37 -3.32 5.69
C ASP A 148 -0.85 -2.11 6.49
N ALA A 149 0.23 -1.49 6.01
CA ALA A 149 0.86 -0.33 6.63
C ALA A 149 1.34 0.67 5.57
N PRO A 150 1.53 1.95 5.93
CA PRO A 150 2.03 2.97 4.99
C PRO A 150 3.46 2.67 4.54
N GLN A 151 3.85 3.28 3.42
CA GLN A 151 5.25 3.31 2.99
C GLN A 151 6.08 4.14 3.98
N CYS A 152 7.34 3.76 4.17
CA CYS A 152 8.20 4.40 5.16
C CYS A 152 8.37 5.92 4.97
N ASP A 153 8.51 6.39 3.73
CA ASP A 153 8.65 7.84 3.47
C ASP A 153 7.39 8.61 3.88
N MET A 154 6.21 8.03 3.63
CA MET A 154 4.93 8.61 4.07
C MET A 154 4.78 8.54 5.58
N ALA A 155 5.18 7.43 6.20
CA ALA A 155 5.13 7.28 7.66
C ALA A 155 6.00 8.34 8.36
N ILE A 156 7.20 8.60 7.84
CA ILE A 156 8.10 9.63 8.34
C ILE A 156 7.51 11.03 8.14
N ALA A 157 6.92 11.32 6.98
CA ALA A 157 6.25 12.60 6.73
C ALA A 157 5.08 12.83 7.69
N LEU A 158 4.21 11.83 7.86
CA LEU A 158 3.07 11.87 8.78
C LEU A 158 3.52 12.06 10.25
N ALA A 159 4.61 11.39 10.65
CA ALA A 159 5.17 11.58 11.98
C ALA A 159 5.73 12.99 12.17
N ASN A 160 6.41 13.55 11.16
CA ASN A 160 6.92 14.92 11.19
C ASN A 160 5.79 15.96 11.27
N ASP A 161 4.70 15.76 10.53
CA ASP A 161 3.52 16.64 10.58
C ASP A 161 2.84 16.61 11.97
N LEU A 162 2.74 15.43 12.59
CA LEU A 162 2.18 15.28 13.93
C LEU A 162 3.04 15.99 15.00
N LEU A 163 4.37 15.88 14.89
CA LEU A 163 5.31 16.59 15.78
C LEU A 163 5.26 18.11 15.56
N ALA A 164 5.00 18.57 14.34
CA ALA A 164 4.83 20.00 14.05
C ALA A 164 3.56 20.58 14.69
N ASP A 165 2.47 19.80 14.76
CA ASP A 165 1.22 20.22 15.41
C ASP A 165 1.36 20.33 16.94
N GLU A 166 2.09 19.39 17.57
CA GLU A 166 2.41 19.46 19.02
C GLU A 166 3.31 20.67 19.37
N GLY A 167 4.15 21.12 18.44
CA GLY A 167 4.95 22.34 18.55
C GLY A 167 4.15 23.65 18.44
N VAL A 168 2.90 23.61 17.97
CA VAL A 168 2.00 24.78 17.80
C VAL A 168 1.12 25.02 19.04
N SER A 169 1.26 24.23 20.11
CA SER A 169 0.61 24.51 21.41
C SER A 169 1.37 25.55 22.28
N GLY A 170 2.52 26.04 21.82
CA GLY A 170 3.40 26.95 22.57
C GLY A 170 3.27 28.45 22.30
N GLY A 171 2.38 28.91 21.42
CA GLY A 171 2.32 30.36 21.10
C GLY A 171 1.25 30.78 20.11
N SER A 172 -0.02 30.83 20.54
CA SER A 172 -1.04 31.66 19.89
C SER A 172 -1.57 32.69 20.89
N THR A 173 -0.76 33.73 21.12
CA THR A 173 -1.30 34.99 21.64
C THR A 173 -1.71 35.83 20.44
N GLY A 174 -3.02 36.01 20.25
CA GLY A 174 -3.57 37.16 19.53
C GLY A 174 -3.75 36.99 18.02
N ARG A 175 -4.74 36.19 17.60
CA ARG A 175 -5.50 36.53 16.40
C ARG A 175 -6.75 37.28 16.83
N SER A 176 -6.62 38.61 16.87
CA SER A 176 -7.68 39.55 17.23
C SER A 176 -8.96 39.27 16.45
N ILE A 177 -10.02 38.96 17.18
CA ILE A 177 -11.39 39.00 16.71
C ILE A 177 -11.73 40.49 16.53
N ALA A 178 -11.54 41.01 15.32
CA ALA A 178 -12.16 42.27 14.95
C ALA A 178 -13.61 41.97 14.61
N MET A 179 -14.48 42.19 15.61
CA MET A 179 -15.91 42.39 15.43
C MET A 179 -16.13 43.53 14.42
N ALA A 180 -16.84 43.24 13.34
CA ALA A 180 -17.50 44.25 12.54
C ALA A 180 -18.98 43.83 12.41
N GLU A 181 -19.79 44.39 13.28
CA GLU A 181 -21.24 44.45 13.19
C GLU A 181 -21.62 45.29 11.96
N GLY A 182 -22.47 44.76 11.08
CA GLY A 182 -22.86 45.41 9.83
C GLY A 182 -24.04 44.73 9.15
N ALA A 183 -25.23 45.16 9.55
CA ALA A 183 -26.55 44.70 9.15
C ALA A 183 -26.81 44.45 7.64
N ALA A 184 -27.67 43.44 7.41
CA ALA A 184 -28.75 43.39 6.43
C ALA A 184 -28.44 43.26 4.92
N ARG A 185 -28.75 42.07 4.34
CA ARG A 185 -29.90 41.80 3.45
C ARG A 185 -29.74 40.48 2.68
N LEU A 186 -30.75 39.61 2.80
CA LEU A 186 -31.14 38.64 1.77
C LEU A 186 -31.58 39.42 0.51
N PRO A 187 -31.33 38.90 -0.72
CA PRO A 187 -32.33 38.01 -1.31
C PRO A 187 -31.81 36.87 -2.20
N SER A 188 -32.56 35.76 -2.13
CA SER A 188 -33.07 34.95 -3.26
C SER A 188 -32.12 34.15 -4.16
N ALA A 189 -32.40 32.84 -4.14
CA ALA A 189 -32.05 31.84 -5.14
C ALA A 189 -32.32 32.28 -6.58
N GLN A 190 -31.43 31.86 -7.50
CA GLN A 190 -31.82 31.48 -8.85
C GLN A 190 -31.02 30.28 -9.33
N VAL A 191 -31.76 29.23 -9.65
CA VAL A 191 -31.37 28.05 -10.42
C VAL A 191 -31.07 28.49 -11.86
N ARG A 192 -29.99 27.98 -12.45
CA ARG A 192 -29.81 28.03 -13.91
C ARG A 192 -29.18 26.72 -14.38
N GLY A 193 -30.00 25.93 -15.09
CA GLY A 193 -29.60 24.69 -15.77
C GLY A 193 -28.74 24.94 -17.01
N PRO A 194 -28.33 23.86 -17.70
CA PRO A 194 -27.35 23.91 -18.77
C PRO A 194 -27.97 24.38 -20.11
N ALA A 195 -27.17 25.08 -20.91
CA ALA A 195 -27.46 25.39 -22.30
C ALA A 195 -26.39 24.74 -23.19
N ASN A 196 -26.90 23.95 -24.15
CA ASN A 196 -26.28 23.24 -25.28
C ASN A 196 -25.47 21.99 -24.99
#